data_AF-A0A7Y5GZ19-F1
#
_entry.id   AF-A0A7Y5GZ19-F1
#
_cell.length_a   1.000
_cell.length_b   1.000
_cell.length_c   1.000
_cell.angle_alpha   90.00
_cell.angle_beta   90.00
_cell.angle_gamma   90.00
#
_symmetry.space_group_name_H-M   'P 1'
#
loop_
_entity.id
_entity.type
_entity.pdbx_description
1 polymer ?
#
loop_
_entity_poly.entity_id
_entity_poly.type
_entity_poly.pdbx_seq_one_letter_code
_entity_poly.pdbx_strand_id
1 'polypeptide(L)'
;MNPLARLGGSVQSSGTITTHRSVGVMSGFHLRRIIMVLAFRAGVVALACGLVLAVVMHAGCSKPKKRILTKEQQRSIQDSILTTAPTLASPINANLSDKIRLLGVEVNPTKATPGTEVTFTYYWEVLDVLEGEWKVFGHLERPGKRQLLDHHPVRDLYPIKDWGKGQIIKDEQKITLDKGFSNGEAILWVGVFNEQTWNEKQANDRLEIKNPNDVPHDKDNRIRAATLVIEGSAAATTVPANGRRPRYIARQVEEKIEVNGKLDEEAWKSAPKTRTFVQPDGKPGNAAYATYAKVVYDETNVYVGFQVQDDDIRSTFENRDEPLWEQDVVEIYLDPDNDGKKYVELQVSPKNVIFDAVFESHRNPPWREAAAASLPIQSAVSVDGTVNEDGGDDKSWTVEIAIPFTAIPGVTAKPNTGTSWTINLYRIDNKGARDMAHQAVWAPVGGDFHNLTNAGDLTFAAAMTRPATPPAPPAELPAGAAPAPTHPPDGPGATPPTPAPTPTGTPPTGEPTQPQPGQNP
;
A
#
# COMPACT_ATOMS: atom_id res chain seq x y z
N MET A 1 56.37 -6.26 -19.00
CA MET A 1 57.25 -6.96 -19.96
C MET A 1 56.62 -6.80 -21.34
N ASN A 2 57.42 -6.36 -22.31
CA ASN A 2 57.03 -5.94 -23.67
C ASN A 2 57.34 -7.11 -24.67
N PRO A 3 57.28 -6.95 -26.01
CA PRO A 3 56.15 -7.13 -26.95
C PRO A 3 56.51 -8.10 -28.12
N LEU A 4 55.66 -8.24 -29.15
CA LEU A 4 56.04 -8.59 -30.55
C LEU A 4 54.94 -8.04 -31.51
N ALA A 5 55.19 -7.09 -32.43
CA ALA A 5 55.94 -7.12 -33.72
C ALA A 5 55.07 -7.58 -34.91
N ARG A 6 55.21 -7.18 -36.19
CA ARG A 6 55.71 -6.03 -36.99
C ARG A 6 55.51 -6.43 -38.48
N LEU A 7 55.67 -5.48 -39.43
CA LEU A 7 55.94 -5.62 -40.90
C LEU A 7 54.71 -5.62 -41.84
N GLY A 8 54.70 -5.03 -43.04
CA GLY A 8 55.70 -4.31 -43.87
C GLY A 8 55.02 -3.89 -45.21
N GLY A 9 55.28 -2.71 -45.79
CA GLY A 9 56.08 -2.48 -47.02
C GLY A 9 55.35 -2.84 -48.33
N SER A 10 54.78 -1.92 -49.13
CA SER A 10 55.33 -0.96 -50.12
C SER A 10 55.51 -1.49 -51.56
N VAL A 11 55.44 -0.55 -52.54
CA VAL A 11 55.83 -0.57 -53.99
C VAL A 11 54.62 -0.47 -54.95
N GLN A 12 54.28 0.70 -55.52
CA GLN A 12 54.82 1.43 -56.70
C GLN A 12 54.46 0.82 -58.08
N SER A 13 53.74 1.58 -58.91
CA SER A 13 54.10 1.74 -60.33
C SER A 13 53.48 3.02 -60.94
N SER A 14 54.34 3.76 -61.63
CA SER A 14 54.17 4.98 -62.43
C SER A 14 53.45 4.76 -63.77
N GLY A 15 52.83 5.81 -64.31
CA GLY A 15 52.37 5.88 -65.70
C GLY A 15 52.01 7.31 -66.12
N THR A 16 52.95 7.95 -66.84
CA THR A 16 52.89 9.29 -67.43
C THR A 16 52.01 9.31 -68.69
N ILE A 17 51.36 10.43 -69.03
CA ILE A 17 51.36 11.07 -70.37
C ILE A 17 50.72 12.47 -70.29
N THR A 18 51.43 13.41 -70.89
CA THR A 18 51.13 14.83 -71.04
C THR A 18 50.29 15.06 -72.29
N THR A 19 49.34 16.01 -72.30
CA THR A 19 49.15 16.94 -73.44
C THR A 19 48.25 18.14 -73.11
N HIS A 20 48.84 19.31 -73.30
CA HIS A 20 48.30 20.60 -73.76
C HIS A 20 47.12 21.35 -73.09
N ARG A 21 47.44 22.62 -72.85
CA ARG A 21 46.65 23.76 -72.37
C ARG A 21 45.36 24.02 -73.16
N SER A 22 44.32 24.40 -72.42
CA SER A 22 43.34 25.42 -72.82
C SER A 22 43.17 26.40 -71.66
N VAL A 23 43.34 27.68 -71.95
CA VAL A 23 43.21 28.80 -71.03
C VAL A 23 41.73 29.12 -70.89
N GLY A 24 41.18 28.99 -69.68
CA GLY A 24 39.86 29.48 -69.32
C GLY A 24 39.97 30.28 -68.02
N VAL A 25 40.05 31.60 -68.16
CA VAL A 25 39.96 32.54 -67.03
C VAL A 25 38.54 32.45 -66.48
N MET A 26 38.38 31.97 -65.24
CA MET A 26 37.14 32.16 -64.47
C MET A 26 37.45 32.96 -63.21
N SER A 27 36.78 34.10 -63.14
CA SER A 27 36.91 35.18 -62.17
C SER A 27 36.47 34.76 -60.76
N GLY A 28 37.07 35.41 -59.75
CA GLY A 28 36.91 35.16 -58.31
C GLY A 28 35.53 35.44 -57.70
N PHE A 29 34.43 35.21 -58.42
CA PHE A 29 33.07 35.45 -57.93
C PHE A 29 32.38 34.22 -57.33
N HIS A 30 32.89 32.99 -57.53
CA HIS A 30 32.26 31.77 -57.01
C HIS A 30 32.85 31.24 -55.69
N LEU A 31 34.05 31.68 -55.29
CA LEU A 31 34.66 31.29 -54.01
C LEU A 31 34.14 32.11 -52.81
N ARG A 32 33.62 33.33 -53.05
CA ARG A 32 33.04 34.19 -52.02
C ARG A 32 31.61 33.79 -51.61
N ARG A 33 30.86 33.08 -52.46
CA ARG A 33 29.49 32.65 -52.14
C ARG A 33 29.40 31.38 -51.28
N ILE A 34 30.40 30.50 -51.33
CA ILE A 34 30.40 29.26 -50.53
C ILE A 34 30.85 29.52 -49.08
N ILE A 35 31.80 30.44 -48.87
CA ILE A 35 32.28 30.82 -47.52
C ILE A 35 31.21 31.60 -46.74
N MET A 36 30.36 32.37 -47.43
CA MET A 36 29.33 33.19 -46.79
C MET A 36 28.09 32.39 -46.32
N VAL A 37 27.78 31.25 -46.95
CA VAL A 37 26.64 30.39 -46.57
C VAL A 37 26.97 29.47 -45.38
N LEU A 38 28.23 29.03 -45.24
CA LEU A 38 28.71 28.27 -44.07
C LEU A 38 28.87 29.15 -42.82
N ALA A 39 29.29 30.42 -42.97
CA ALA A 39 29.37 31.36 -41.85
C ALA A 39 27.99 31.77 -41.29
N PHE A 40 26.95 31.80 -42.12
CA PHE A 40 25.59 32.16 -41.69
C PHE A 40 24.86 31.03 -40.95
N ARG A 41 25.17 29.75 -41.26
CA ARG A 41 24.61 28.59 -40.54
C ARG A 41 25.31 28.28 -39.20
N ALA A 42 26.56 28.70 -39.01
CA ALA A 42 27.22 28.62 -37.70
C ALA A 42 26.79 29.74 -36.73
N GLY A 43 26.52 30.95 -37.25
CA GLY A 43 26.10 32.09 -36.43
C GLY A 43 24.67 31.99 -35.87
N VAL A 44 23.73 31.41 -36.62
CA VAL A 44 22.32 31.29 -36.18
C VAL A 44 22.14 30.16 -35.15
N VAL A 45 22.94 29.09 -35.23
CA VAL A 45 22.94 28.00 -34.22
C VAL A 45 23.63 28.46 -32.92
N ALA A 46 24.69 29.26 -33.00
CA ALA A 46 25.36 29.82 -31.82
C ALA A 46 24.49 30.86 -31.07
N LEU A 47 23.68 31.66 -31.77
CA LEU A 47 22.75 32.61 -31.16
C LEU A 47 21.50 31.92 -30.57
N ALA A 48 21.01 30.85 -31.19
CA ALA A 48 19.89 30.05 -30.65
C ALA A 48 20.30 29.23 -29.41
N CYS A 49 21.50 28.64 -29.39
CA CYS A 49 22.03 27.99 -28.18
C CYS A 49 22.39 28.99 -27.07
N GLY A 50 22.86 30.19 -27.42
CA GLY A 50 23.15 31.25 -26.45
C GLY A 50 21.90 31.84 -25.79
N LEU A 51 20.79 32.00 -26.53
CA LEU A 51 19.51 32.46 -25.98
C LEU A 51 18.79 31.37 -25.17
N VAL A 52 18.89 30.10 -25.56
CA VAL A 52 18.34 28.99 -24.77
C VAL A 52 19.18 28.76 -23.49
N LEU A 53 20.50 28.91 -23.52
CA LEU A 53 21.30 28.92 -22.28
C LEU A 53 21.02 30.15 -21.39
N ALA A 54 20.79 31.33 -21.97
CA ALA A 54 20.49 32.54 -21.19
C ALA A 54 19.09 32.53 -20.54
N VAL A 55 18.11 31.87 -21.18
CA VAL A 55 16.76 31.66 -20.62
C VAL A 55 16.76 30.52 -19.58
N VAL A 56 17.59 29.47 -19.76
CA VAL A 56 17.74 28.40 -18.76
C VAL A 56 18.55 28.85 -17.53
N MET A 57 19.44 29.86 -17.65
CA MET A 57 20.16 30.41 -16.50
C MET A 57 19.41 31.48 -15.69
N HIS A 58 18.22 31.92 -16.11
CA HIS A 58 17.36 32.81 -15.30
C HIS A 58 16.22 32.07 -14.56
N ALA A 59 16.06 30.77 -14.78
CA ALA A 59 15.10 29.93 -14.07
C ALA A 59 15.69 29.18 -12.87
N GLY A 60 16.95 29.46 -12.49
CA GLY A 60 17.67 28.74 -11.44
C GLY A 60 18.43 29.68 -10.52
N CYS A 61 17.72 30.30 -9.57
CA CYS A 61 18.15 30.81 -8.26
C CYS A 61 17.21 31.94 -7.80
N SER A 62 15.90 31.71 -7.77
CA SER A 62 15.07 32.43 -6.82
C SER A 62 15.47 31.93 -5.43
N LYS A 63 16.37 32.66 -4.75
CA LYS A 63 16.55 32.50 -3.30
C LYS A 63 15.14 32.42 -2.70
N PRO A 64 14.82 31.41 -1.86
CA PRO A 64 13.49 31.31 -1.28
C PRO A 64 13.16 32.68 -0.68
N LYS A 65 12.02 33.25 -1.08
CA LYS A 65 11.59 34.57 -0.59
C LYS A 65 11.66 34.49 0.94
N LYS A 66 12.58 35.23 1.54
CA LYS A 66 12.79 35.23 3.00
C LYS A 66 11.43 35.56 3.61
N ARG A 67 10.83 34.59 4.32
CA ARG A 67 9.49 34.75 4.88
C ARG A 67 9.52 35.91 5.85
N ILE A 68 8.86 37.02 5.50
CA ILE A 68 8.76 38.18 6.38
C ILE A 68 7.57 37.94 7.31
N LEU A 69 7.85 37.69 8.59
CA LEU A 69 6.82 37.50 9.61
C LEU A 69 6.13 38.82 9.94
N THR A 70 4.82 38.78 10.17
CA THR A 70 4.08 39.93 10.70
C THR A 70 4.47 40.21 12.16
N LYS A 71 4.17 41.42 12.67
CA LYS A 71 4.40 41.74 14.09
C LYS A 71 3.65 40.80 15.04
N GLU A 72 2.47 40.34 14.64
CA GLU A 72 1.66 39.39 15.41
C GLU A 72 2.30 37.99 15.40
N GLN A 73 2.80 37.53 14.26
CA GLN A 73 3.55 36.27 14.18
C GLN A 73 4.82 36.33 15.01
N GLN A 74 5.57 37.43 14.96
CA GLN A 74 6.75 37.64 15.81
C GLN A 74 6.39 37.62 17.30
N ARG A 75 5.29 38.26 17.70
CA ARG A 75 4.79 38.20 19.08
C ARG A 75 4.42 36.77 19.48
N SER A 76 3.72 36.03 18.62
CA SER A 76 3.39 34.62 18.88
C SER A 76 4.63 33.75 19.10
N ILE A 77 5.74 34.03 18.40
CA ILE A 77 7.01 33.34 18.66
C ILE A 77 7.56 33.72 20.04
N GLN A 78 7.59 35.01 20.37
CA GLN A 78 8.09 35.48 21.66
C GLN A 78 7.27 34.93 22.84
N ASP A 79 5.94 34.90 22.72
CA ASP A 79 5.05 34.36 23.74
C ASP A 79 5.23 32.84 23.95
N SER A 80 5.74 32.15 22.93
CA SER A 80 6.10 30.72 22.99
C SER A 80 7.50 30.45 23.53
N ILE A 81 8.35 31.46 23.71
CA ILE A 81 9.68 31.29 24.33
C ILE A 81 9.54 31.61 25.83
N LEU A 82 9.53 30.57 26.66
CA LEU A 82 9.36 30.69 28.10
C LEU A 82 10.68 31.09 28.78
N THR A 83 10.59 31.90 29.84
CA THR A 83 11.74 32.29 30.66
C THR A 83 12.14 31.22 31.67
N THR A 84 11.21 30.33 32.03
CA THR A 84 11.42 29.21 32.96
C THR A 84 10.64 27.99 32.49
N ALA A 85 11.17 26.80 32.75
CA ALA A 85 10.47 25.56 32.46
C ALA A 85 9.21 25.42 33.33
N PRO A 86 8.06 24.98 32.76
CA PRO A 86 6.86 24.73 33.55
C PRO A 86 7.06 23.54 34.49
N THR A 87 6.28 23.49 35.57
CA THR A 87 6.13 22.27 36.38
C THR A 87 5.12 21.35 35.71
N LEU A 88 5.58 20.23 35.18
CA LEU A 88 4.75 19.28 34.43
C LEU A 88 4.21 18.18 35.34
N ALA A 89 2.95 17.80 35.14
CA ALA A 89 2.34 16.68 35.87
C ALA A 89 3.00 15.33 35.53
N SER A 90 3.42 15.18 34.27
CA SER A 90 4.09 13.98 33.75
C SER A 90 5.35 14.38 32.97
N PRO A 91 6.47 14.67 33.65
CA PRO A 91 7.72 15.01 32.97
C PRO A 91 8.30 13.79 32.24
N ILE A 92 8.88 14.02 31.06
CA ILE A 92 9.55 13.03 30.22
C ILE A 92 11.07 13.19 30.28
N ASN A 93 11.56 14.42 30.11
CA ASN A 93 12.99 14.76 30.07
C ASN A 93 13.82 13.93 29.07
N ALA A 94 13.29 13.66 27.87
CA ALA A 94 14.01 12.92 26.85
C ALA A 94 15.09 13.77 26.20
N ASN A 95 16.36 13.35 26.33
CA ASN A 95 17.50 14.00 25.71
C ASN A 95 17.68 13.47 24.28
N LEU A 96 17.53 14.36 23.29
CA LEU A 96 17.67 14.07 21.88
C LEU A 96 19.01 14.59 21.35
N SER A 97 19.92 13.65 21.08
CA SER A 97 21.27 13.87 20.55
C SER A 97 22.11 14.93 21.29
N ASP A 98 21.87 15.16 22.59
CA ASP A 98 22.50 16.23 23.39
C ASP A 98 22.25 17.65 22.84
N LYS A 99 21.25 17.82 21.97
CA LYS A 99 20.91 19.09 21.31
C LYS A 99 19.64 19.71 21.86
N ILE A 100 18.59 18.91 22.03
CA ILE A 100 17.31 19.38 22.55
C ILE A 100 16.76 18.35 23.54
N ARG A 101 15.91 18.80 24.46
CA ARG A 101 15.24 17.93 25.43
C ARG A 101 13.74 18.14 25.37
N LEU A 102 12.98 17.05 25.22
CA LEU A 102 11.53 17.07 25.41
C LEU A 102 11.25 16.99 26.92
N LEU A 103 10.85 18.11 27.52
CA LEU A 103 10.52 18.18 28.94
C LEU A 103 9.24 17.42 29.25
N GLY A 104 8.24 17.54 28.39
CA GLY A 104 7.00 16.76 28.44
C GLY A 104 5.93 17.28 27.49
N VAL A 105 4.80 16.59 27.46
CA VAL A 105 3.64 16.95 26.63
C VAL A 105 2.37 16.92 27.47
N GLU A 106 1.61 18.01 27.44
CA GLU A 106 0.29 18.10 28.05
C GLU A 106 -0.80 17.88 26.99
N VAL A 107 -1.88 17.20 27.38
CA VAL A 107 -3.01 16.87 26.50
C VAL A 107 -4.29 17.48 27.07
N ASN A 108 -5.01 18.26 26.27
CA ASN A 108 -6.27 18.85 26.67
C ASN A 108 -7.32 18.80 25.54
N PRO A 109 -8.49 18.18 25.74
CA PRO A 109 -8.85 17.37 26.91
C PRO A 109 -8.09 16.03 26.93
N THR A 110 -7.91 15.43 28.11
CA THR A 110 -7.33 14.08 28.26
C THR A 110 -8.26 12.96 27.80
N LYS A 111 -9.53 13.31 27.56
CA LYS A 111 -10.58 12.47 26.99
C LYS A 111 -11.26 13.20 25.85
N ALA A 112 -11.36 12.59 24.67
CA ALA A 112 -11.91 13.25 23.48
C ALA A 112 -12.76 12.32 22.64
N THR A 113 -13.69 12.90 21.89
CA THR A 113 -14.55 12.18 20.95
C THR A 113 -14.02 12.36 19.52
N PRO A 114 -14.01 11.30 18.67
CA PRO A 114 -13.62 11.47 17.28
C PRO A 114 -14.37 12.62 16.60
N GLY A 115 -13.64 13.51 15.94
CA GLY A 115 -14.15 14.75 15.34
C GLY A 115 -14.11 15.99 16.23
N THR A 116 -13.73 15.89 17.51
CA THR A 116 -13.56 17.06 18.40
C THR A 116 -12.13 17.58 18.39
N GLU A 117 -11.93 18.83 18.79
CA GLU A 117 -10.60 19.42 18.95
C GLU A 117 -9.88 18.81 20.16
N VAL A 118 -8.59 18.50 19.99
CA VAL A 118 -7.64 18.15 21.04
C VAL A 118 -6.41 19.03 20.88
N THR A 119 -5.88 19.53 21.99
CA THR A 119 -4.66 20.33 22.02
C THR A 119 -3.55 19.53 22.68
N PHE A 120 -2.43 19.37 21.96
CA PHE A 120 -1.16 18.89 22.50
C PHE A 120 -0.26 20.10 22.74
N THR A 121 0.29 20.22 23.94
CA THR A 121 1.24 21.29 24.29
C THR A 121 2.58 20.66 24.63
N TYR A 122 3.57 20.87 23.76
CA TYR A 122 4.92 20.36 23.91
C TYR A 122 5.80 21.40 24.59
N TYR A 123 6.68 20.94 25.48
CA TYR A 123 7.67 21.78 26.13
C TYR A 123 9.07 21.26 25.83
N TRP A 124 9.86 22.11 25.18
CA TRP A 124 11.22 21.78 24.76
C TRP A 124 12.23 22.65 25.49
N GLU A 125 13.39 22.09 25.78
CA GLU A 125 14.58 22.82 26.23
C GLU A 125 15.69 22.68 25.19
N VAL A 126 16.32 23.79 24.81
CA VAL A 126 17.41 23.79 23.84
C VAL A 126 18.74 23.67 24.57
N LEU A 127 19.37 22.49 24.53
CA LEU A 127 20.64 22.22 25.19
C LEU A 127 21.82 22.81 24.40
N ASP A 128 21.74 22.76 23.07
CA ASP A 128 22.70 23.33 22.15
C ASP A 128 22.05 23.59 20.78
N VAL A 129 22.69 24.42 19.94
CA VAL A 129 22.13 24.73 18.61
C VAL A 129 22.08 23.47 17.74
N LEU A 130 20.94 23.25 17.10
CA LEU A 130 20.67 22.16 16.17
C LEU A 130 20.51 22.72 14.76
N GLU A 131 21.55 22.51 13.93
CA GLU A 131 21.58 22.96 12.54
C GLU A 131 20.92 21.93 11.61
N GLY A 132 20.36 22.41 10.50
CA GLY A 132 19.68 21.58 9.50
C GLY A 132 18.15 21.71 9.52
N GLU A 133 17.49 21.08 8.57
CA GLU A 133 16.02 21.14 8.42
C GLU A 133 15.35 20.03 9.26
N TRP A 134 15.27 20.27 10.56
CA TRP A 134 14.65 19.37 11.54
C TRP A 134 13.20 19.76 11.83
N LYS A 135 12.34 18.75 11.98
CA LYS A 135 10.92 18.88 12.32
C LYS A 135 10.53 17.96 13.46
N VAL A 136 9.51 18.38 14.21
CA VAL A 136 8.85 17.51 15.19
C VAL A 136 7.93 16.58 14.42
N PHE A 137 8.07 15.27 14.64
CA PHE A 137 7.05 14.32 14.23
C PHE A 137 6.17 13.96 15.43
N GLY A 138 4.90 13.71 15.14
CA GLY A 138 3.93 13.28 16.14
C GLY A 138 3.01 12.23 15.54
N HIS A 139 2.95 11.04 16.11
CA HIS A 139 2.04 9.99 15.66
C HIS A 139 1.08 9.67 16.79
N LEU A 140 -0.19 10.08 16.66
CA LEU A 140 -1.24 9.63 17.56
C LEU A 140 -1.74 8.27 17.09
N GLU A 141 -1.55 7.25 17.90
CA GLU A 141 -1.73 5.85 17.50
C GLU A 141 -2.65 5.09 18.43
N ARG A 142 -3.47 4.25 17.82
CA ARG A 142 -4.28 3.23 18.48
C ARG A 142 -4.34 2.02 17.55
N PRO A 143 -4.53 0.78 18.04
CA PRO A 143 -4.83 -0.35 17.15
C PRO A 143 -5.96 0.03 16.19
N GLY A 144 -5.73 -0.02 14.87
CA GLY A 144 -6.70 0.49 13.91
C GLY A 144 -6.28 1.74 13.14
N LYS A 145 -5.52 2.65 13.76
CA LYS A 145 -5.45 4.03 13.28
C LYS A 145 -4.20 4.76 13.76
N ARG A 146 -3.57 5.47 12.82
CA ARG A 146 -2.57 6.51 13.07
C ARG A 146 -3.10 7.83 12.52
N GLN A 147 -2.86 8.92 13.25
CA GLN A 147 -2.99 10.29 12.76
C GLN A 147 -1.62 10.96 12.85
N LEU A 148 -1.11 11.44 11.71
CA LEU A 148 0.17 12.15 11.60
C LEU A 148 0.01 13.61 12.04
N LEU A 149 0.92 14.06 12.88
CA LEU A 149 0.92 15.37 13.54
C LEU A 149 2.26 16.10 13.33
N ASP A 150 2.95 15.82 12.23
CA ASP A 150 4.28 16.37 11.95
C ASP A 150 4.17 17.87 11.63
N HIS A 151 5.04 18.69 12.22
CA HIS A 151 4.96 20.14 12.08
C HIS A 151 6.28 20.84 12.40
N HIS A 152 6.38 22.10 11.98
CA HIS A 152 7.33 23.02 12.59
C HIS A 152 6.71 23.62 13.86
N PRO A 153 7.50 23.77 14.94
CA PRO A 153 6.98 24.31 16.19
C PRO A 153 6.43 25.74 16.08
N VAL A 154 5.55 26.06 17.02
CA VAL A 154 4.89 27.36 17.17
C VAL A 154 4.05 27.68 15.93
N ARG A 155 3.10 26.79 15.60
CA ARG A 155 2.16 26.94 14.47
C ARG A 155 2.88 27.18 13.13
N ASP A 156 3.95 26.42 12.90
CA ASP A 156 4.86 26.56 11.75
C ASP A 156 5.55 27.92 11.62
N LEU A 157 5.68 28.68 12.73
CA LEU A 157 6.34 29.99 12.74
C LEU A 157 7.78 29.93 13.23
N TYR A 158 8.14 28.94 14.05
CA TYR A 158 9.45 28.88 14.69
C TYR A 158 10.13 27.51 14.50
N PRO A 159 10.72 27.27 13.31
CA PRO A 159 11.38 26.00 13.02
C PRO A 159 12.60 25.79 13.92
N ILE A 160 12.96 24.52 14.14
CA ILE A 160 13.99 24.12 15.11
C ILE A 160 15.35 24.79 14.84
N LYS A 161 15.70 25.02 13.58
CA LYS A 161 16.95 25.73 13.20
C LYS A 161 17.06 27.16 13.72
N ASP A 162 15.94 27.79 14.07
CA ASP A 162 15.89 29.15 14.60
C ASP A 162 15.92 29.18 16.14
N TRP A 163 15.95 28.01 16.78
CA TRP A 163 16.00 27.88 18.25
C TRP A 163 17.38 28.24 18.80
N GLY A 164 17.40 29.10 19.80
CA GLY A 164 18.60 29.52 20.51
C GLY A 164 18.90 28.66 21.72
N LYS A 165 20.19 28.40 21.97
CA LYS A 165 20.66 27.68 23.17
C LYS A 165 20.10 28.28 24.46
N GLY A 166 19.61 27.42 25.34
CA GLY A 166 19.02 27.78 26.64
C GLY A 166 17.57 28.24 26.56
N GLN A 167 16.97 28.34 25.37
CA GLN A 167 15.55 28.65 25.26
C GLN A 167 14.69 27.47 25.74
N ILE A 168 13.55 27.82 26.33
CA ILE A 168 12.46 26.89 26.61
C ILE A 168 11.33 27.21 25.64
N ILE A 169 10.93 26.26 24.81
CA ILE A 169 9.91 26.48 23.78
C ILE A 169 8.61 25.79 24.20
N LYS A 170 7.54 26.58 24.31
CA LYS A 170 6.16 26.11 24.40
C LYS A 170 5.57 26.06 22.99
N ASP A 171 5.17 24.88 22.58
CA ASP A 171 4.58 24.62 21.28
C ASP A 171 3.17 24.06 21.44
N GLU A 172 2.17 24.76 20.91
CA GLU A 172 0.76 24.38 21.01
C GLU A 172 0.25 23.91 19.65
N GLN A 173 -0.11 22.63 19.58
CA GLN A 173 -0.69 22.02 18.40
C GLN A 173 -2.15 21.66 18.66
N LYS A 174 -3.05 22.34 17.94
CA LYS A 174 -4.47 22.03 17.92
C LYS A 174 -4.78 21.10 16.75
N ILE A 175 -5.43 19.99 17.04
CA ILE A 175 -5.81 19.01 16.04
C ILE A 175 -7.28 18.68 16.18
N THR A 176 -7.94 18.38 15.06
CA THR A 176 -9.23 17.69 15.09
C THR A 176 -8.94 16.20 15.19
N LEU A 177 -9.43 15.54 16.24
CA LEU A 177 -9.26 14.11 16.41
C LEU A 177 -9.92 13.39 15.22
N ASP A 178 -9.17 12.55 14.53
CA ASP A 178 -9.67 11.87 13.34
C ASP A 178 -10.92 11.03 13.68
N LYS A 179 -11.96 11.13 12.85
CA LYS A 179 -13.26 10.46 13.06
C LYS A 179 -13.17 8.93 13.04
N GLY A 180 -12.09 8.38 12.48
CA GLY A 180 -11.83 6.95 12.36
C GLY A 180 -11.15 6.32 13.60
N PHE A 181 -10.86 7.09 14.65
CA PHE A 181 -10.37 6.49 15.89
C PHE A 181 -11.46 5.68 16.60
N SER A 182 -11.10 4.46 17.03
CA SER A 182 -11.95 3.63 17.90
C SER A 182 -11.79 4.02 19.38
N ASN A 183 -12.76 3.64 20.23
CA ASN A 183 -12.80 4.05 21.64
C ASN A 183 -11.71 3.42 22.51
N GLY A 184 -11.00 4.20 23.31
CA GLY A 184 -10.08 3.79 24.39
C GLY A 184 -8.72 4.52 24.30
N GLU A 185 -7.67 3.94 24.88
CA GLU A 185 -6.34 4.58 24.90
C GLU A 185 -5.72 4.71 23.49
N ALA A 186 -5.27 5.93 23.17
CA ALA A 186 -4.38 6.24 22.05
C ALA A 186 -3.07 6.83 22.61
N ILE A 187 -1.95 6.44 22.02
CA ILE A 187 -0.60 6.84 22.43
C ILE A 187 -0.09 7.90 21.46
N LEU A 188 0.38 9.02 21.97
CA LEU A 188 1.13 10.00 21.20
C LEU A 188 2.62 9.64 21.24
N TRP A 189 3.16 9.29 20.08
CA TRP A 189 4.59 9.11 19.86
C TRP A 189 5.22 10.36 19.29
N VAL A 190 6.35 10.79 19.83
CA VAL A 190 7.02 12.05 19.46
C VAL A 190 8.50 11.84 19.21
N GLY A 191 9.06 12.60 18.29
CA GLY A 191 10.50 12.75 18.16
C GLY A 191 10.83 13.86 17.17
N VAL A 192 12.09 13.91 16.73
CA VAL A 192 12.56 14.92 15.78
C VAL A 192 13.28 14.24 14.64
N PHE A 193 12.90 14.59 13.41
CA PHE A 193 13.41 13.99 12.18
C PHE A 193 13.92 15.04 11.21
N ASN A 194 14.85 14.64 10.35
CA ASN A 194 15.39 15.49 9.30
C ASN A 194 14.50 15.39 8.05
N GLU A 195 13.78 16.47 7.74
CA GLU A 195 12.85 16.50 6.61
C GLU A 195 13.58 16.44 5.26
N GLN A 196 14.77 17.03 5.18
CA GLN A 196 15.58 17.00 3.96
C GLN A 196 16.06 15.58 3.65
N THR A 197 16.58 14.85 4.65
CA THR A 197 17.01 13.47 4.49
C THR A 197 15.84 12.55 4.12
N TRP A 198 14.65 12.78 4.68
CA TRP A 198 13.43 12.08 4.28
C TRP A 198 13.11 12.30 2.79
N ASN A 199 13.09 13.56 2.35
CA ASN A 199 12.75 13.91 0.97
C ASN A 199 13.80 13.45 -0.05
N GLU A 200 15.08 13.47 0.30
CA GLU A 200 16.18 13.17 -0.64
C GLU A 200 16.54 11.68 -0.69
N LYS A 201 16.43 10.98 0.44
CA LYS A 201 16.97 9.61 0.59
C LYS A 201 15.92 8.59 1.05
N GLN A 202 14.70 9.04 1.36
CA GLN A 202 13.65 8.23 1.99
C GLN A 202 14.18 7.44 3.20
N ALA A 203 15.06 8.07 3.98
CA ALA A 203 15.64 7.50 5.18
C ALA A 203 15.07 8.22 6.42
N ASN A 204 14.67 7.43 7.43
CA ASN A 204 14.22 7.94 8.72
C ASN A 204 15.43 8.40 9.55
N ASP A 205 15.97 9.57 9.22
CA ASP A 205 17.00 10.22 10.02
C ASP A 205 16.33 10.95 11.21
N ARG A 206 16.45 10.34 12.39
CA ARG A 206 15.84 10.81 13.65
C ARG A 206 16.92 11.10 14.67
N LEU A 207 16.70 12.12 15.49
CA LEU A 207 17.57 12.37 16.63
C LEU A 207 17.52 11.18 17.60
N GLU A 208 18.70 10.79 18.08
CA GLU A 208 18.89 9.65 18.96
C GLU A 208 18.45 9.99 20.39
N ILE A 209 17.75 9.10 21.07
CA ILE A 209 17.47 9.23 22.50
C ILE A 209 18.73 8.85 23.29
N LYS A 210 19.35 9.82 23.96
CA LYS A 210 20.60 9.63 24.71
C LYS A 210 20.42 9.07 26.12
N ASN A 211 19.20 9.09 26.65
CA ASN A 211 18.83 8.53 27.95
C ASN A 211 17.72 7.47 27.85
N PRO A 212 17.90 6.40 27.05
CA PRO A 212 16.83 5.44 26.76
C PRO A 212 16.32 4.68 27.99
N ASN A 213 17.12 4.56 29.04
CA ASN A 213 16.71 3.89 30.28
C ASN A 213 15.71 4.71 31.11
N ASP A 214 15.66 6.03 30.90
CA ASP A 214 14.82 6.96 31.69
C ASP A 214 13.56 7.39 30.92
N VAL A 215 13.48 7.06 29.63
CA VAL A 215 12.46 7.56 28.71
C VAL A 215 11.65 6.41 28.15
N PRO A 216 10.32 6.40 28.29
CA PRO A 216 9.46 5.46 27.57
C PRO A 216 9.58 5.71 26.05
N HIS A 217 10.07 4.73 25.31
CA HIS A 217 10.32 4.86 23.88
C HIS A 217 10.11 3.53 23.14
N ASP A 218 10.03 3.59 21.82
CA ASP A 218 10.27 2.42 20.96
C ASP A 218 11.74 2.37 20.53
N LYS A 219 12.17 1.25 19.95
CA LYS A 219 13.56 1.07 19.50
C LYS A 219 13.93 1.91 18.27
N ASP A 220 13.05 2.81 17.82
CA ASP A 220 13.14 3.61 16.60
C ASP A 220 13.18 5.13 16.92
N ASN A 221 13.70 5.48 18.11
CA ASN A 221 13.81 6.84 18.63
C ASN A 221 12.47 7.60 18.69
N ARG A 222 11.36 6.89 18.96
CA ARG A 222 10.05 7.51 19.20
C ARG A 222 9.72 7.46 20.67
N ILE A 223 9.50 8.61 21.26
CA ILE A 223 9.17 8.78 22.67
C ILE A 223 7.67 8.57 22.84
N ARG A 224 7.26 7.70 23.77
CA ARG A 224 5.86 7.61 24.21
C ARG A 224 5.57 8.82 25.08
N ALA A 225 5.10 9.89 24.46
CA ALA A 225 5.07 11.21 25.08
C ALA A 225 3.80 11.50 25.88
N ALA A 226 2.65 11.02 25.39
CA ALA A 226 1.38 11.21 26.09
C ALA A 226 0.37 10.13 25.73
N THR A 227 -0.71 10.11 26.50
CA THR A 227 -1.87 9.24 26.27
C THR A 227 -3.12 10.12 26.16
N LEU A 228 -3.97 9.81 25.18
CA LEU A 228 -5.32 10.37 25.02
C LEU A 228 -6.34 9.24 25.13
N VAL A 229 -7.39 9.42 25.93
CA VAL A 229 -8.51 8.46 25.95
C VAL A 229 -9.56 8.90 24.96
N ILE A 230 -9.95 8.02 24.05
CA ILE A 230 -10.95 8.30 23.02
C ILE A 230 -12.29 7.72 23.47
N GLU A 231 -13.33 8.55 23.57
CA GLU A 231 -14.64 8.18 24.10
C GLU A 231 -15.77 8.61 23.15
N GLY A 232 -16.83 7.79 23.02
CA GLY A 232 -18.12 8.24 22.49
C GLY A 232 -18.21 8.48 20.99
N SER A 233 -17.76 7.56 20.13
CA SER A 233 -18.00 7.63 18.66
C SER A 233 -19.44 8.02 18.31
N ALA A 234 -19.62 9.29 17.92
CA ALA A 234 -20.86 9.87 17.42
C ALA A 234 -20.61 10.48 16.04
N ALA A 235 -20.31 9.63 15.06
CA ALA A 235 -20.56 9.89 13.66
C ALA A 235 -20.56 8.56 12.92
N ALA A 236 -21.76 8.01 12.73
CA ALA A 236 -22.17 7.05 11.71
C ALA A 236 -21.02 6.45 10.90
N THR A 237 -20.31 5.51 11.51
CA THR A 237 -19.81 4.40 10.72
C THR A 237 -21.07 3.63 10.34
N THR A 238 -21.48 3.72 9.08
CA THR A 238 -22.08 2.54 8.46
C THR A 238 -20.98 1.47 8.37
N VAL A 239 -20.49 0.98 9.53
CA VAL A 239 -20.03 -0.40 9.60
C VAL A 239 -21.30 -1.17 9.29
N PRO A 240 -21.30 -2.10 8.32
CA PRO A 240 -22.37 -3.09 8.24
C PRO A 240 -22.63 -3.62 9.64
N ALA A 241 -23.90 -3.75 10.03
CA ALA A 241 -24.38 -3.93 11.40
C ALA A 241 -23.87 -5.18 12.17
N ASN A 242 -22.80 -5.82 11.73
CA ASN A 242 -22.10 -6.88 12.42
C ASN A 242 -20.62 -6.47 12.44
N GLY A 243 -20.01 -6.27 13.61
CA GLY A 243 -18.55 -6.15 13.78
C GLY A 243 -17.80 -7.43 13.39
N ARG A 244 -18.02 -7.89 12.16
CA ARG A 244 -17.48 -9.08 11.51
C ARG A 244 -16.64 -8.59 10.34
N ARG A 245 -15.37 -9.01 10.35
CA ARG A 245 -14.47 -8.90 9.21
C ARG A 245 -15.18 -9.44 7.95
N PRO A 246 -15.03 -8.78 6.79
CA PRO A 246 -15.59 -9.33 5.56
C PRO A 246 -14.93 -10.69 5.30
N ARG A 247 -15.73 -11.66 4.88
CA ARG A 247 -15.26 -13.03 4.62
C ARG A 247 -15.35 -13.33 3.14
N TYR A 248 -14.29 -13.91 2.59
CA TYR A 248 -14.26 -14.45 1.25
C TYR A 248 -14.06 -15.98 1.32
N ILE A 249 -14.77 -16.72 0.48
CA ILE A 249 -14.62 -18.17 0.36
C ILE A 249 -13.91 -18.45 -0.96
N ALA A 250 -12.61 -18.71 -0.90
CA ALA A 250 -11.87 -19.19 -2.06
C ALA A 250 -12.21 -20.65 -2.29
N ARG A 251 -12.58 -20.98 -3.53
CA ARG A 251 -12.95 -22.34 -3.90
C ARG A 251 -11.82 -23.01 -4.67
N GLN A 252 -11.66 -24.30 -4.40
CA GLN A 252 -10.72 -25.11 -5.16
C GLN A 252 -11.19 -25.21 -6.61
N VAL A 253 -10.24 -25.10 -7.55
CA VAL A 253 -10.44 -25.31 -8.98
C VAL A 253 -9.52 -26.42 -9.47
N GLU A 254 -10.01 -27.22 -10.42
CA GLU A 254 -9.22 -28.25 -11.11
C GLU A 254 -8.67 -27.74 -12.45
N GLU A 255 -9.35 -26.74 -13.01
CA GLU A 255 -8.90 -26.01 -14.19
C GLU A 255 -7.64 -25.23 -13.86
N LYS A 256 -6.61 -25.39 -14.69
CA LYS A 256 -5.39 -24.59 -14.60
C LYS A 256 -5.71 -23.15 -15.03
N ILE A 257 -5.44 -22.19 -14.16
CA ILE A 257 -5.49 -20.77 -14.51
C ILE A 257 -4.27 -20.42 -15.37
N GLU A 258 -4.51 -19.83 -16.54
CA GLU A 258 -3.45 -19.31 -17.41
C GLU A 258 -3.22 -17.84 -17.10
N VAL A 259 -2.28 -17.55 -16.19
CA VAL A 259 -1.96 -16.17 -15.75
C VAL A 259 -1.52 -15.29 -16.93
N ASN A 260 -2.50 -14.67 -17.59
CA ASN A 260 -2.36 -13.90 -18.83
C ASN A 260 -2.95 -12.48 -18.69
N GLY A 261 -3.49 -12.17 -17.51
CA GLY A 261 -4.04 -10.89 -17.11
C GLY A 261 -5.53 -10.77 -17.43
N LYS A 262 -6.19 -11.82 -17.94
CA LYS A 262 -7.61 -11.80 -18.30
C LYS A 262 -8.37 -12.73 -17.38
N LEU A 263 -9.50 -12.25 -16.85
CA LEU A 263 -10.33 -13.02 -15.92
C LEU A 263 -11.44 -13.77 -16.66
N ASP A 264 -11.10 -14.48 -17.75
CA ASP A 264 -12.06 -15.04 -18.71
C ASP A 264 -12.22 -16.57 -18.65
N GLU A 265 -11.41 -17.28 -17.87
CA GLU A 265 -11.59 -18.70 -17.55
C GLU A 265 -12.90 -18.97 -16.79
N GLU A 266 -13.41 -20.20 -16.91
CA GLU A 266 -14.66 -20.59 -16.25
C GLU A 266 -14.53 -20.59 -14.72
N ALA A 267 -13.35 -20.96 -14.21
CA ALA A 267 -12.97 -20.76 -12.82
C ALA A 267 -13.19 -19.31 -12.35
N TRP A 268 -12.72 -18.30 -13.09
CA TRP A 268 -12.93 -16.90 -12.74
C TRP A 268 -14.39 -16.48 -12.88
N LYS A 269 -15.06 -16.84 -13.97
CA LYS A 269 -16.48 -16.51 -14.18
C LYS A 269 -17.36 -17.03 -13.05
N SER A 270 -17.05 -18.22 -12.53
CA SER A 270 -17.80 -18.89 -11.46
C SER A 270 -17.41 -18.42 -10.05
N ALA A 271 -16.20 -17.86 -9.88
CA ALA A 271 -15.74 -17.37 -8.59
C ALA A 271 -16.57 -16.15 -8.13
N PRO A 272 -17.00 -16.13 -6.85
CA PRO A 272 -17.74 -14.99 -6.33
C PRO A 272 -16.87 -13.74 -6.38
N LYS A 273 -17.43 -12.58 -6.73
CA LYS A 273 -16.71 -11.32 -6.57
C LYS A 273 -16.69 -10.94 -5.09
N THR A 274 -15.64 -10.26 -4.64
CA THR A 274 -15.73 -9.47 -3.42
C THR A 274 -16.85 -8.44 -3.57
N ARG A 275 -17.29 -7.84 -2.47
CA ARG A 275 -17.94 -6.53 -2.56
C ARG A 275 -16.99 -5.55 -3.28
N THR A 276 -17.56 -4.53 -3.93
CA THR A 276 -16.77 -3.40 -4.41
C THR A 276 -15.98 -2.79 -3.27
N PHE A 277 -14.73 -2.44 -3.54
CA PHE A 277 -13.86 -1.83 -2.55
C PHE A 277 -14.43 -0.49 -2.10
N VAL A 278 -14.18 -0.16 -0.84
CA VAL A 278 -14.65 1.05 -0.17
C VAL A 278 -13.45 1.92 0.21
N GLN A 279 -13.66 3.18 0.55
CA GLN A 279 -12.57 4.00 1.09
C GLN A 279 -12.01 3.38 2.37
N PRO A 280 -10.76 3.69 2.77
CA PRO A 280 -10.14 3.09 3.96
C PRO A 280 -10.91 3.33 5.27
N ASP A 281 -11.70 4.40 5.34
CA ASP A 281 -12.60 4.73 6.45
C ASP A 281 -13.97 4.01 6.41
N GLY A 282 -14.19 3.17 5.38
CA GLY A 282 -15.40 2.37 5.19
C GLY A 282 -16.50 3.06 4.39
N LYS A 283 -16.34 4.33 4.01
CA LYS A 283 -17.32 5.02 3.15
C LYS A 283 -17.33 4.43 1.74
N PRO A 284 -18.45 4.49 1.01
CA PRO A 284 -18.50 4.07 -0.38
C PRO A 284 -17.37 4.71 -1.21
N GLY A 285 -16.71 3.90 -2.05
CA GLY A 285 -15.77 4.39 -3.05
C GLY A 285 -16.48 5.14 -4.18
N ASN A 286 -15.70 5.79 -5.05
CA ASN A 286 -16.25 6.38 -6.26
C ASN A 286 -16.55 5.25 -7.25
N ALA A 287 -17.78 5.21 -7.78
CA ALA A 287 -18.21 4.19 -8.72
C ALA A 287 -17.45 4.22 -10.05
N ALA A 288 -16.85 5.36 -10.43
CA ALA A 288 -16.00 5.46 -11.62
C ALA A 288 -14.69 4.67 -11.48
N TYR A 289 -14.21 4.48 -10.24
CA TYR A 289 -12.97 3.77 -9.90
C TYR A 289 -13.25 2.43 -9.22
N ALA A 290 -14.39 1.81 -9.55
CA ALA A 290 -14.83 0.61 -8.85
C ALA A 290 -13.83 -0.53 -9.05
N THR A 291 -13.35 -1.06 -7.93
CA THR A 291 -12.44 -2.21 -7.89
C THR A 291 -13.12 -3.37 -7.17
N TYR A 292 -12.95 -4.57 -7.70
CA TYR A 292 -13.31 -5.81 -7.02
C TYR A 292 -12.29 -6.89 -7.31
N ALA A 293 -12.25 -7.90 -6.44
CA ALA A 293 -11.35 -9.03 -6.60
C ALA A 293 -12.10 -10.37 -6.58
N LYS A 294 -11.39 -11.41 -6.99
CA LYS A 294 -11.79 -12.82 -6.90
C LYS A 294 -10.61 -13.61 -6.39
N VAL A 295 -10.87 -14.67 -5.63
CA VAL A 295 -9.84 -15.59 -5.13
C VAL A 295 -10.26 -17.02 -5.39
N VAL A 296 -9.39 -17.79 -6.03
CA VAL A 296 -9.53 -19.25 -6.21
C VAL A 296 -8.22 -19.91 -5.85
N TYR A 297 -8.18 -21.24 -5.76
CA TYR A 297 -6.93 -21.95 -5.48
C TYR A 297 -6.92 -23.34 -6.11
N ASP A 298 -5.74 -23.88 -6.37
CA ASP A 298 -5.56 -25.24 -6.87
C ASP A 298 -4.67 -26.07 -5.91
N GLU A 299 -4.02 -27.12 -6.41
CA GLU A 299 -3.11 -27.95 -5.63
C GLU A 299 -1.81 -27.25 -5.19
N THR A 300 -1.44 -26.16 -5.86
CA THR A 300 -0.11 -25.55 -5.78
C THR A 300 -0.12 -24.05 -5.49
N ASN A 301 -1.18 -23.34 -5.90
CA ASN A 301 -1.26 -21.89 -5.82
C ASN A 301 -2.59 -21.42 -5.21
N VAL A 302 -2.53 -20.28 -4.55
CA VAL A 302 -3.69 -19.38 -4.42
C VAL A 302 -3.60 -18.33 -5.52
N TYR A 303 -4.73 -18.06 -6.17
CA TYR A 303 -4.86 -17.09 -7.25
C TYR A 303 -5.70 -15.92 -6.79
N VAL A 304 -5.23 -14.69 -7.04
CA VAL A 304 -5.99 -13.46 -6.81
C VAL A 304 -6.13 -12.72 -8.13
N GLY A 305 -7.38 -12.44 -8.51
CA GLY A 305 -7.72 -11.69 -9.71
C GLY A 305 -8.35 -10.35 -9.35
N PHE A 306 -7.87 -9.24 -9.92
CA PHE A 306 -8.44 -7.91 -9.75
C PHE A 306 -9.09 -7.42 -11.04
N GLN A 307 -10.23 -6.75 -10.91
CA GLN A 307 -10.79 -5.90 -11.95
C GLN A 307 -10.84 -4.47 -11.40
N VAL A 308 -10.22 -3.56 -12.13
CA VAL A 308 -10.08 -2.15 -11.75
C VAL A 308 -10.68 -1.30 -12.86
N GLN A 309 -11.67 -0.46 -12.52
CA GLN A 309 -12.09 0.62 -13.41
C GLN A 309 -11.19 1.83 -13.17
N ASP A 310 -10.71 2.43 -14.25
CA ASP A 310 -9.87 3.62 -14.21
C ASP A 310 -9.96 4.39 -15.51
N ASP A 311 -10.01 5.72 -15.40
CA ASP A 311 -10.09 6.66 -16.53
C ASP A 311 -8.77 7.37 -16.82
N ASP A 312 -7.70 7.06 -16.07
CA ASP A 312 -6.36 7.61 -16.30
C ASP A 312 -5.29 6.69 -15.68
N ILE A 313 -4.77 5.75 -16.47
CA ILE A 313 -3.90 4.68 -15.99
C ILE A 313 -2.43 5.12 -15.98
N ARG A 314 -1.80 5.16 -14.79
CA ARG A 314 -0.44 5.68 -14.55
C ARG A 314 0.48 4.70 -13.85
N SER A 315 1.54 4.30 -14.54
CA SER A 315 2.60 3.45 -14.00
C SER A 315 3.91 3.71 -14.75
N THR A 316 4.82 4.49 -14.18
CA THR A 316 6.13 4.80 -14.79
C THR A 316 7.27 3.93 -14.28
N PHE A 317 7.05 3.17 -13.20
CA PHE A 317 8.02 2.20 -12.70
C PHE A 317 8.18 1.04 -13.69
N GLU A 318 9.38 0.46 -13.72
CA GLU A 318 9.79 -0.59 -14.65
C GLU A 318 10.45 -1.78 -13.94
N ASN A 319 10.96 -1.57 -12.73
CA ASN A 319 11.77 -2.54 -12.01
C ASN A 319 11.01 -3.10 -10.82
N ARG A 320 11.20 -4.40 -10.56
CA ARG A 320 10.68 -5.05 -9.37
C ARG A 320 11.14 -4.31 -8.11
N ASP A 321 10.26 -4.27 -7.11
CA ASP A 321 10.50 -3.68 -5.78
C ASP A 321 10.73 -2.16 -5.78
N GLU A 322 10.29 -1.48 -6.84
CA GLU A 322 10.09 -0.02 -6.86
C GLU A 322 8.86 0.37 -5.99
N PRO A 323 8.75 1.64 -5.53
CA PRO A 323 7.70 2.07 -4.62
C PRO A 323 6.34 2.26 -5.33
N LEU A 324 5.73 1.15 -5.77
CA LEU A 324 4.55 1.15 -6.64
C LEU A 324 3.33 1.85 -6.02
N TRP A 325 3.25 1.93 -4.69
CA TRP A 325 2.23 2.68 -3.94
C TRP A 325 2.21 4.20 -4.23
N GLU A 326 3.23 4.73 -4.91
CA GLU A 326 3.25 6.13 -5.36
C GLU A 326 2.42 6.35 -6.64
N GLN A 327 1.87 5.29 -7.24
CA GLN A 327 1.18 5.29 -8.54
C GLN A 327 -0.02 4.32 -8.55
N ASP A 328 -0.53 3.99 -9.74
CA ASP A 328 -1.52 2.95 -9.87
C ASP A 328 -0.97 1.59 -9.47
N VAL A 329 -1.58 1.01 -8.45
CA VAL A 329 -1.27 -0.34 -8.02
C VAL A 329 -2.48 -1.03 -7.37
N VAL A 330 -2.52 -2.36 -7.48
CA VAL A 330 -3.32 -3.22 -6.59
C VAL A 330 -2.41 -3.93 -5.61
N GLU A 331 -2.86 -4.11 -4.37
CA GLU A 331 -2.05 -4.72 -3.32
C GLU A 331 -2.81 -5.86 -2.61
N ILE A 332 -2.05 -6.83 -2.13
CA ILE A 332 -2.51 -7.97 -1.34
C ILE A 332 -1.67 -8.03 -0.08
N TYR A 333 -2.33 -8.12 1.08
CA TYR A 333 -1.67 -8.43 2.34
C TYR A 333 -2.17 -9.79 2.82
N LEU A 334 -1.25 -10.70 3.14
CA LEU A 334 -1.54 -12.07 3.57
C LEU A 334 -0.86 -12.40 4.89
N ASP A 335 -1.65 -12.78 5.88
CA ASP A 335 -1.22 -13.35 7.16
C ASP A 335 -1.87 -14.75 7.30
N PRO A 336 -1.14 -15.83 6.97
CA PRO A 336 -1.67 -17.19 6.95
C PRO A 336 -1.98 -17.79 8.33
N ASP A 337 -1.29 -17.35 9.39
CA ASP A 337 -1.47 -17.89 10.75
C ASP A 337 -2.43 -17.04 11.60
N ASN A 338 -2.82 -15.87 11.10
CA ASN A 338 -3.77 -14.92 11.70
C ASN A 338 -3.27 -14.32 13.01
N ASP A 339 -1.96 -14.29 13.24
CA ASP A 339 -1.39 -13.78 14.48
C ASP A 339 -1.19 -12.24 14.46
N GLY A 340 -1.40 -11.61 13.30
CA GLY A 340 -1.28 -10.18 13.07
C GLY A 340 0.16 -9.66 13.14
N LYS A 341 1.17 -10.54 13.12
CA LYS A 341 2.58 -10.20 13.17
C LYS A 341 3.22 -10.39 11.81
N LYS A 342 3.46 -11.63 11.38
CA LYS A 342 4.17 -11.90 10.13
C LYS A 342 3.18 -11.85 8.97
N TYR A 343 3.49 -11.05 7.95
CA TYR A 343 2.64 -10.98 6.77
C TYR A 343 3.44 -10.73 5.50
N VAL A 344 2.89 -11.19 4.39
CA VAL A 344 3.35 -10.89 3.04
C VAL A 344 2.58 -9.67 2.53
N GLU A 345 3.29 -8.75 1.91
CA GLU A 345 2.73 -7.70 1.06
C GLU A 345 3.11 -8.01 -0.40
N LEU A 346 2.15 -7.97 -1.31
CA LEU A 346 2.36 -8.07 -2.75
C LEU A 346 1.69 -6.88 -3.42
N GLN A 347 2.32 -6.30 -4.42
CA GLN A 347 1.73 -5.25 -5.24
C GLN A 347 2.01 -5.51 -6.72
N VAL A 348 1.07 -5.18 -7.59
CA VAL A 348 1.22 -5.27 -9.05
C VAL A 348 0.68 -4.01 -9.73
N SER A 349 1.52 -3.35 -10.51
CA SER A 349 1.16 -2.15 -11.27
C SER A 349 0.48 -2.48 -12.61
N PRO A 350 -0.17 -1.52 -13.29
CA PRO A 350 -0.66 -1.68 -14.66
C PRO A 350 0.39 -2.12 -15.70
N LYS A 351 1.69 -1.87 -15.45
CA LYS A 351 2.79 -2.36 -16.30
C LYS A 351 3.28 -3.76 -15.92
N ASN A 352 2.56 -4.44 -15.04
CA ASN A 352 2.93 -5.74 -14.48
C ASN A 352 4.28 -5.71 -13.73
N VAL A 353 4.63 -4.55 -13.15
CA VAL A 353 5.77 -4.46 -12.22
C VAL A 353 5.30 -4.97 -10.87
N ILE A 354 6.15 -5.78 -10.23
CA ILE A 354 5.85 -6.45 -8.97
C ILE A 354 6.62 -5.76 -7.84
N PHE A 355 5.97 -5.56 -6.72
CA PHE A 355 6.62 -5.38 -5.43
C PHE A 355 6.21 -6.55 -4.53
N ASP A 356 7.16 -7.13 -3.81
CA ASP A 356 6.83 -8.13 -2.79
C ASP A 356 7.70 -7.96 -1.57
N ALA A 357 7.10 -8.08 -0.38
CA ALA A 357 7.81 -7.91 0.87
C ALA A 357 7.29 -8.88 1.93
N VAL A 358 8.20 -9.33 2.81
CA VAL A 358 7.86 -10.11 4.00
C VAL A 358 8.19 -9.30 5.24
N PHE A 359 7.18 -9.00 6.04
CA PHE A 359 7.33 -8.32 7.31
C PHE A 359 7.22 -9.32 8.46
N GLU A 360 8.14 -9.22 9.42
CA GLU A 360 8.16 -10.04 10.65
C GLU A 360 7.20 -9.50 11.72
N SER A 361 6.91 -8.20 11.65
CA SER A 361 5.89 -7.51 12.43
C SER A 361 5.46 -6.25 11.69
N HIS A 362 4.49 -5.49 12.22
CA HIS A 362 4.02 -4.24 11.63
C HIS A 362 5.15 -3.32 11.14
N ARG A 363 5.29 -3.19 9.81
CA ARG A 363 6.31 -2.38 9.11
C ARG A 363 7.76 -2.65 9.55
N ASN A 364 8.06 -3.87 9.98
CA ASN A 364 9.39 -4.29 10.38
C ASN A 364 9.73 -5.67 9.77
N PRO A 365 10.89 -5.83 9.10
CA PRO A 365 11.93 -4.83 8.89
C PRO A 365 11.47 -3.67 7.97
N PRO A 366 12.26 -2.59 7.81
CA PRO A 366 11.95 -1.53 6.85
C PRO A 366 11.69 -2.11 5.45
N TRP A 367 10.81 -1.47 4.68
CA TRP A 367 10.28 -2.04 3.43
C TRP A 367 11.38 -2.49 2.44
N ARG A 368 12.50 -1.76 2.34
CA ARG A 368 13.61 -2.11 1.43
C ARG A 368 14.28 -3.44 1.82
N GLU A 369 14.36 -3.73 3.11
CA GLU A 369 14.87 -5.00 3.62
C GLU A 369 13.81 -6.09 3.49
N ALA A 370 12.55 -5.78 3.80
CA ALA A 370 11.43 -6.70 3.63
C ALA A 370 11.28 -7.14 2.16
N ALA A 371 11.57 -6.25 1.21
CA ALA A 371 11.50 -6.51 -0.23
C ALA A 371 12.59 -7.45 -0.77
N ALA A 372 13.62 -7.76 0.03
CA ALA A 372 14.61 -8.75 -0.34
C ALA A 372 14.05 -10.18 -0.40
N ALA A 373 12.78 -10.38 -0.07
CA ALA A 373 12.08 -11.67 -0.10
C ALA A 373 12.05 -12.30 -1.51
N SER A 374 11.80 -11.49 -2.55
CA SER A 374 11.76 -11.90 -3.96
C SER A 374 10.99 -13.21 -4.21
N LEU A 375 9.73 -13.23 -3.79
CA LEU A 375 8.85 -14.40 -3.84
C LEU A 375 8.65 -14.89 -5.29
N PRO A 376 8.64 -16.21 -5.55
CA PRO A 376 8.49 -16.76 -6.90
C PRO A 376 7.01 -16.74 -7.37
N ILE A 377 6.38 -15.56 -7.34
CA ILE A 377 5.01 -15.36 -7.83
C ILE A 377 5.00 -15.19 -9.35
N GLN A 378 3.86 -15.47 -9.96
CA GLN A 378 3.59 -15.15 -11.37
C GLN A 378 2.44 -14.15 -11.44
N SER A 379 2.60 -13.09 -12.23
CA SER A 379 1.52 -12.13 -12.49
C SER A 379 1.42 -11.75 -13.96
N ALA A 380 0.23 -11.33 -14.37
CA ALA A 380 -0.02 -10.75 -15.66
C ALA A 380 -1.12 -9.68 -15.58
N VAL A 381 -1.07 -8.73 -16.51
CA VAL A 381 -1.98 -7.58 -16.56
C VAL A 381 -2.54 -7.42 -17.98
N SER A 382 -3.84 -7.12 -18.08
CA SER A 382 -4.49 -6.70 -19.32
C SER A 382 -5.10 -5.32 -19.13
N VAL A 383 -4.81 -4.39 -20.03
CA VAL A 383 -5.31 -2.99 -20.00
C VAL A 383 -6.29 -2.78 -21.15
N ASP A 384 -7.45 -2.17 -20.87
CA ASP A 384 -8.38 -1.59 -21.84
C ASP A 384 -8.23 -0.07 -21.78
N GLY A 385 -7.30 0.45 -22.58
CA GLY A 385 -6.81 1.81 -22.52
C GLY A 385 -5.34 1.91 -22.96
N THR A 386 -4.70 3.01 -22.61
CA THR A 386 -3.25 3.23 -22.70
C THR A 386 -2.68 3.48 -21.31
N VAL A 387 -1.35 3.36 -21.15
CA VAL A 387 -0.70 3.57 -19.86
C VAL A 387 0.25 4.75 -20.00
N ASN A 388 0.14 5.73 -19.10
CA ASN A 388 0.89 6.99 -19.09
C ASN A 388 0.61 7.95 -20.26
N GLU A 389 -0.56 7.89 -20.88
CA GLU A 389 -0.94 8.83 -21.94
C GLU A 389 -2.03 9.80 -21.47
N ASP A 390 -1.78 11.11 -21.61
CA ASP A 390 -2.77 12.12 -21.25
C ASP A 390 -3.93 12.14 -22.26
N GLY A 391 -5.16 12.04 -21.76
CA GLY A 391 -6.37 12.08 -22.59
C GLY A 391 -6.62 10.81 -23.40
N GLY A 392 -6.09 9.67 -22.95
CA GLY A 392 -6.42 8.34 -23.47
C GLY A 392 -7.89 7.96 -23.23
N ASP A 393 -8.34 6.91 -23.91
CA ASP A 393 -9.68 6.30 -23.72
C ASP A 393 -9.60 5.17 -22.67
N ASP A 394 -8.94 5.44 -21.54
CA ASP A 394 -8.73 4.48 -20.46
C ASP A 394 -10.07 4.10 -19.82
N LYS A 395 -10.27 2.81 -19.59
CA LYS A 395 -11.53 2.29 -19.00
C LYS A 395 -11.29 1.38 -17.83
N SER A 396 -10.33 0.46 -17.98
CA SER A 396 -10.10 -0.56 -16.97
C SER A 396 -8.79 -1.30 -17.20
N TRP A 397 -8.38 -2.02 -16.17
CA TRP A 397 -7.35 -3.03 -16.26
C TRP A 397 -7.66 -4.20 -15.34
N THR A 398 -7.10 -5.35 -15.66
CA THR A 398 -7.24 -6.58 -14.89
C THR A 398 -5.88 -7.13 -14.54
N VAL A 399 -5.79 -7.74 -13.36
CA VAL A 399 -4.58 -8.36 -12.84
C VAL A 399 -4.89 -9.79 -12.46
N GLU A 400 -3.99 -10.70 -12.81
CA GLU A 400 -3.96 -12.06 -12.27
C GLU A 400 -2.64 -12.27 -11.54
N ILE A 401 -2.71 -12.86 -10.34
CA ILE A 401 -1.54 -13.17 -9.52
C ILE A 401 -1.68 -14.61 -9.03
N ALA A 402 -0.73 -15.46 -9.40
CA ALA A 402 -0.57 -16.81 -8.86
C ALA A 402 0.53 -16.81 -7.81
N ILE A 403 0.16 -17.21 -6.59
CA ILE A 403 1.05 -17.24 -5.44
C ILE A 403 1.22 -18.70 -5.03
N PRO A 404 2.40 -19.32 -5.26
CA PRO A 404 2.65 -20.67 -4.80
C PRO A 404 2.50 -20.76 -3.28
N PHE A 405 1.84 -21.79 -2.78
CA PHE A 405 1.68 -21.96 -1.32
C PHE A 405 3.03 -21.99 -0.61
N THR A 406 4.02 -22.64 -1.21
CA THR A 406 5.38 -22.75 -0.68
C THR A 406 6.18 -21.44 -0.75
N ALA A 407 5.70 -20.43 -1.48
CA ALA A 407 6.31 -19.10 -1.49
C ALA A 407 5.94 -18.29 -0.23
N ILE A 408 4.83 -18.64 0.42
CA ILE A 408 4.30 -17.87 1.55
C ILE A 408 4.97 -18.37 2.85
N PRO A 409 5.65 -17.50 3.62
CA PRO A 409 6.26 -17.90 4.89
C PRO A 409 5.28 -18.59 5.83
N GLY A 410 5.70 -19.73 6.40
CA GLY A 410 4.85 -20.53 7.30
C GLY A 410 3.86 -21.47 6.60
N VAL A 411 3.74 -21.41 5.27
CA VAL A 411 2.86 -22.30 4.49
C VAL A 411 3.71 -23.30 3.71
N THR A 412 3.55 -24.60 4.00
CA THR A 412 4.37 -25.66 3.38
C THR A 412 3.66 -26.43 2.28
N ALA A 413 2.33 -26.31 2.18
CA ALA A 413 1.49 -27.00 1.22
C ALA A 413 0.13 -26.31 1.11
N LYS A 414 -0.71 -26.78 0.17
CA LYS A 414 -2.11 -26.37 0.06
C LYS A 414 -2.83 -26.46 1.41
N PRO A 415 -3.55 -25.41 1.85
CA PRO A 415 -4.36 -25.45 3.05
C PRO A 415 -5.47 -26.49 2.98
N ASN A 416 -5.78 -27.11 4.12
CA ASN A 416 -6.96 -27.95 4.25
C ASN A 416 -8.23 -27.12 4.05
N THR A 417 -9.28 -27.72 3.50
CA THR A 417 -10.61 -27.10 3.49
C THR A 417 -11.02 -26.68 4.91
N GLY A 418 -11.53 -25.46 5.04
CA GLY A 418 -11.89 -24.85 6.31
C GLY A 418 -10.78 -23.99 6.93
N THR A 419 -9.53 -24.12 6.46
CA THR A 419 -8.44 -23.20 6.87
C THR A 419 -8.82 -21.77 6.52
N SER A 420 -8.50 -20.84 7.42
CA SER A 420 -8.74 -19.41 7.24
C SER A 420 -7.44 -18.64 7.37
N TRP A 421 -7.21 -17.69 6.47
CA TRP A 421 -6.13 -16.71 6.54
C TRP A 421 -6.69 -15.31 6.72
N THR A 422 -5.86 -14.42 7.25
CA THR A 422 -6.15 -12.99 7.29
C THR A 422 -5.66 -12.41 5.97
N ILE A 423 -6.55 -11.76 5.24
CA ILE A 423 -6.23 -11.12 3.96
C ILE A 423 -6.84 -9.72 3.89
N ASN A 424 -6.12 -8.79 3.26
CA ASN A 424 -6.77 -7.61 2.74
C ASN A 424 -6.27 -7.29 1.33
N LEU A 425 -7.09 -6.54 0.61
CA LEU A 425 -6.90 -6.22 -0.80
C LEU A 425 -7.10 -4.72 -0.97
N TYR A 426 -6.21 -4.10 -1.73
CA TYR A 426 -6.11 -2.65 -1.85
C TYR A 426 -6.00 -2.22 -3.30
N ARG A 427 -6.40 -0.98 -3.53
CA ARG A 427 -6.18 -0.20 -4.75
C ARG A 427 -5.68 1.17 -4.31
N ILE A 428 -4.57 1.60 -4.89
CA ILE A 428 -4.14 3.00 -4.86
C ILE A 428 -4.16 3.48 -6.30
N ASP A 429 -4.86 4.58 -6.54
CA ASP A 429 -4.78 5.39 -7.75
C ASP A 429 -4.17 6.73 -7.33
N ASN A 430 -2.92 6.94 -7.73
CA ASN A 430 -2.16 8.13 -7.37
C ASN A 430 -1.53 8.75 -8.62
N LYS A 431 -2.11 9.86 -9.06
CA LYS A 431 -1.75 10.56 -10.31
C LYS A 431 -0.57 11.54 -10.13
N GLY A 432 0.15 11.46 -9.00
CA GLY A 432 1.23 12.38 -8.64
C GLY A 432 0.72 13.72 -8.11
N ALA A 433 1.64 14.67 -7.85
CA ALA A 433 1.52 15.87 -6.99
C ALA A 433 0.39 16.90 -7.29
N ARG A 434 -0.61 16.57 -8.11
CA ARG A 434 -1.76 17.43 -8.41
C ARG A 434 -3.08 16.93 -7.85
N ASP A 435 -3.24 15.63 -7.57
CA ASP A 435 -4.52 15.07 -7.12
C ASP A 435 -4.37 14.27 -5.81
N MET A 436 -5.43 14.26 -5.00
CA MET A 436 -5.47 13.41 -3.81
C MET A 436 -5.55 11.96 -4.26
N ALA A 437 -4.59 11.13 -3.84
CA ALA A 437 -4.60 9.70 -4.14
C ALA A 437 -5.96 9.06 -3.79
N HIS A 438 -6.61 8.44 -4.77
CA HIS A 438 -7.77 7.61 -4.53
C HIS A 438 -7.30 6.29 -3.91
N GLN A 439 -7.88 5.96 -2.77
CA GLN A 439 -7.58 4.72 -2.05
C GLN A 439 -8.87 3.94 -1.87
N ALA A 440 -8.82 2.65 -2.20
CA ALA A 440 -9.94 1.74 -1.99
C ALA A 440 -9.46 0.40 -1.44
N VAL A 441 -10.25 -0.19 -0.54
CA VAL A 441 -9.90 -1.40 0.22
C VAL A 441 -11.08 -2.36 0.29
N TRP A 442 -10.79 -3.67 0.30
CA TRP A 442 -11.83 -4.68 0.49
C TRP A 442 -12.37 -4.67 1.92
N ALA A 443 -11.49 -4.67 2.91
CA ALA A 443 -11.81 -4.56 4.34
C ALA A 443 -11.34 -3.19 4.88
N PRO A 444 -12.21 -2.39 5.55
CA PRO A 444 -11.82 -1.07 6.04
C PRO A 444 -10.83 -1.20 7.20
N VAL A 445 -9.63 -0.67 7.02
CA VAL A 445 -8.51 -0.77 7.99
C VAL A 445 -8.03 0.59 8.51
N GLY A 446 -8.70 1.68 8.14
CA GLY A 446 -8.31 3.04 8.55
C GLY A 446 -7.16 3.58 7.70
N GLY A 447 -6.36 4.48 8.26
CA GLY A 447 -5.34 5.22 7.51
C GLY A 447 -4.01 4.49 7.29
N ASP A 448 -3.88 3.24 7.73
CA ASP A 448 -2.63 2.47 7.59
C ASP A 448 -2.93 1.07 7.02
N PHE A 449 -2.47 0.80 5.80
CA PHE A 449 -2.71 -0.47 5.11
C PHE A 449 -1.96 -1.64 5.76
N HIS A 450 -0.88 -1.37 6.49
CA HIS A 450 -0.14 -2.40 7.23
C HIS A 450 -0.80 -2.80 8.56
N ASN A 451 -1.98 -2.25 8.86
CA ASN A 451 -2.75 -2.65 10.02
C ASN A 451 -3.81 -3.70 9.64
N LEU A 452 -3.48 -4.97 9.88
CA LEU A 452 -4.35 -6.10 9.54
C LEU A 452 -5.41 -6.43 10.62
N THR A 453 -5.54 -5.62 11.67
CA THR A 453 -6.50 -5.87 12.77
C THR A 453 -7.94 -6.03 12.27
N ASN A 454 -8.32 -5.28 11.22
CA ASN A 454 -9.66 -5.32 10.63
C ASN A 454 -9.65 -5.89 9.19
N ALA A 455 -8.55 -6.51 8.78
CA ALA A 455 -8.47 -7.22 7.52
C ALA A 455 -9.54 -8.33 7.45
N GLY A 456 -9.89 -8.76 6.24
CA GLY A 456 -10.90 -9.78 6.04
C GLY A 456 -10.37 -11.21 6.24
N ASP A 457 -11.30 -12.16 6.23
CA ASP A 457 -11.00 -13.57 6.39
C ASP A 457 -11.10 -14.29 5.02
N LEU A 458 -10.03 -14.97 4.60
CA LEU A 458 -10.03 -15.86 3.45
C LEU A 458 -10.18 -17.31 3.90
N THR A 459 -11.33 -17.93 3.67
CA THR A 459 -11.51 -19.36 3.93
C THR A 459 -11.35 -20.20 2.67
N PHE A 460 -10.53 -21.25 2.75
CA PHE A 460 -10.38 -22.25 1.69
C PHE A 460 -11.52 -23.27 1.74
N ALA A 461 -12.24 -23.42 0.63
CA ALA A 461 -13.34 -24.37 0.50
C ALA A 461 -13.13 -25.32 -0.67
N ALA A 462 -13.62 -26.56 -0.52
CA ALA A 462 -13.66 -27.52 -1.62
C ALA A 462 -14.37 -26.94 -2.85
N ALA A 463 -14.06 -27.52 -4.02
CA ALA A 463 -14.72 -27.24 -5.28
C ALA A 463 -16.25 -27.36 -5.10
N MET A 464 -17.02 -26.54 -5.82
CA MET A 464 -18.46 -26.75 -5.84
C MET A 464 -18.72 -28.08 -6.54
N THR A 465 -19.27 -29.06 -5.82
CA THR A 465 -19.87 -30.23 -6.44
C THR A 465 -21.00 -29.72 -7.33
N ARG A 466 -20.78 -29.73 -8.64
CA ARG A 466 -21.85 -29.55 -9.61
C ARG A 466 -22.92 -30.61 -9.28
N PRO A 467 -24.21 -30.28 -9.16
CA PRO A 467 -25.23 -31.31 -9.07
C PRO A 467 -24.99 -32.29 -10.22
N ALA A 468 -24.88 -33.58 -9.91
CA ALA A 468 -24.82 -34.60 -10.94
C ALA A 468 -25.96 -34.32 -11.91
N THR A 469 -25.67 -34.24 -13.21
CA THR A 469 -26.69 -34.20 -14.25
C THR A 469 -27.70 -35.30 -13.89
N PRO A 470 -29.00 -35.00 -13.74
CA PRO A 470 -30.00 -36.04 -13.57
C PRO A 470 -29.76 -37.08 -14.65
N PRO A 471 -29.81 -38.40 -14.35
CA PRO A 471 -29.71 -39.41 -15.40
C PRO A 471 -30.69 -39.02 -16.50
N ALA A 472 -30.21 -39.07 -17.75
CA ALA A 472 -31.03 -38.74 -18.91
C ALA A 472 -32.39 -39.43 -18.74
N PRO A 473 -33.51 -38.72 -18.95
CA PRO A 473 -34.81 -39.37 -18.94
C PRO A 473 -34.74 -40.59 -19.87
N PRO A 474 -35.34 -41.74 -19.50
CA PRO A 474 -35.34 -42.90 -20.35
C PRO A 474 -35.81 -42.49 -21.74
N ALA A 475 -35.09 -42.93 -22.78
CA ALA A 475 -35.41 -42.62 -24.16
C ALA A 475 -36.93 -42.77 -24.39
N GLU A 476 -37.57 -41.69 -24.87
CA GLU A 476 -38.95 -41.74 -25.29
C GLU A 476 -39.12 -42.90 -26.27
N LEU A 477 -39.96 -43.87 -25.87
CA LEU A 477 -40.46 -44.88 -26.78
C LEU A 477 -41.12 -44.16 -27.96
N PRO A 478 -40.82 -44.54 -29.22
CA PRO A 478 -41.40 -43.87 -30.37
C PRO A 478 -42.93 -43.95 -30.32
N ALA A 479 -43.57 -42.78 -30.41
CA ALA A 479 -45.02 -42.66 -30.48
C ALA A 479 -45.53 -43.27 -31.79
N GLY A 480 -46.41 -44.27 -31.69
CA GLY A 480 -47.22 -44.70 -32.83
C GLY A 480 -47.73 -46.13 -32.78
N ALA A 481 -48.82 -46.38 -32.05
CA ALA A 481 -49.90 -47.28 -32.48
C ALA A 481 -51.17 -47.04 -31.65
N ALA A 482 -52.27 -46.75 -32.33
CA ALA A 482 -53.60 -46.50 -31.78
C ALA A 482 -54.24 -47.79 -31.18
N PRO A 483 -55.29 -47.67 -30.34
CA PRO A 483 -55.75 -48.73 -29.46
C PRO A 483 -56.80 -49.65 -30.12
N ALA A 484 -56.92 -50.88 -29.63
CA ALA A 484 -58.07 -51.75 -29.87
C ALA A 484 -58.73 -52.14 -28.53
N PRO A 485 -60.08 -52.27 -28.48
CA PRO A 485 -60.85 -52.18 -27.24
C PRO A 485 -61.15 -53.56 -26.64
N THR A 486 -61.45 -53.65 -25.34
CA THR A 486 -62.40 -54.64 -24.79
C THR A 486 -62.90 -54.28 -23.38
N HIS A 487 -64.14 -54.69 -23.14
CA HIS A 487 -65.13 -54.36 -22.10
C HIS A 487 -64.84 -54.85 -20.65
N PRO A 488 -65.60 -54.35 -19.64
CA PRO A 488 -65.42 -54.60 -18.20
C PRO A 488 -66.16 -55.88 -17.73
N PRO A 489 -65.97 -56.34 -16.46
CA PRO A 489 -66.99 -56.04 -15.44
C PRO A 489 -66.54 -55.97 -13.95
N ASP A 490 -67.44 -55.37 -13.15
CA ASP A 490 -67.82 -55.58 -11.73
C ASP A 490 -66.87 -55.29 -10.53
N GLY A 491 -67.37 -54.45 -9.59
CA GLY A 491 -66.83 -54.24 -8.23
C GLY A 491 -67.52 -55.13 -7.17
N PRO A 492 -67.71 -54.70 -5.91
CA PRO A 492 -66.79 -54.04 -4.97
C PRO A 492 -66.60 -54.88 -3.66
N GLY A 493 -65.61 -54.59 -2.80
CA GLY A 493 -65.66 -55.07 -1.41
C GLY A 493 -64.37 -55.09 -0.57
N ALA A 494 -64.44 -54.38 0.56
CA ALA A 494 -63.83 -54.64 1.88
C ALA A 494 -62.35 -54.30 2.19
N THR A 495 -62.19 -53.41 3.18
CA THR A 495 -61.03 -53.21 4.09
C THR A 495 -61.31 -53.91 5.46
N PRO A 496 -60.45 -53.81 6.49
CA PRO A 496 -59.14 -54.43 6.74
C PRO A 496 -59.18 -55.29 8.04
N PRO A 497 -58.03 -55.73 8.65
CA PRO A 497 -57.63 -55.05 9.89
C PRO A 497 -56.11 -55.01 10.24
N THR A 498 -55.82 -54.09 11.16
CA THR A 498 -54.59 -53.84 11.96
C THR A 498 -54.24 -54.99 12.93
N PRO A 499 -52.99 -55.06 13.43
CA PRO A 499 -52.84 -55.09 14.90
C PRO A 499 -51.75 -54.17 15.46
N ALA A 500 -51.93 -53.82 16.74
CA ALA A 500 -51.22 -52.85 17.57
C ALA A 500 -50.10 -53.52 18.46
N PRO A 501 -49.68 -52.99 19.63
CA PRO A 501 -48.37 -52.34 19.84
C PRO A 501 -47.44 -53.04 20.88
N THR A 502 -46.21 -52.48 20.99
CA THR A 502 -45.11 -52.50 22.00
C THR A 502 -45.15 -53.43 23.24
N PRO A 503 -43.97 -53.80 23.80
CA PRO A 503 -43.59 -53.14 25.06
C PRO A 503 -42.09 -52.81 25.26
N THR A 504 -41.91 -51.83 26.14
CA THR A 504 -40.76 -51.24 26.82
C THR A 504 -39.89 -52.21 27.65
N GLY A 505 -38.60 -51.93 27.80
CA GLY A 505 -37.70 -52.53 28.80
C GLY A 505 -36.52 -51.61 29.17
N THR A 506 -36.43 -51.33 30.48
CA THR A 506 -35.58 -50.37 31.25
C THR A 506 -34.13 -50.89 31.47
N PRO A 507 -33.12 -50.06 31.85
CA PRO A 507 -31.68 -50.38 31.77
C PRO A 507 -31.07 -50.84 33.12
N PRO A 508 -29.79 -51.28 33.16
CA PRO A 508 -29.06 -51.42 34.42
C PRO A 508 -28.05 -50.28 34.66
N THR A 509 -28.31 -49.58 35.76
CA THR A 509 -27.39 -49.15 36.84
C THR A 509 -25.89 -49.46 36.71
N GLY A 510 -25.07 -48.41 36.83
CA GLY A 510 -23.68 -48.47 37.27
C GLY A 510 -23.42 -47.37 38.31
N GLU A 511 -22.97 -47.76 39.50
CA GLU A 511 -22.50 -46.88 40.60
C GLU A 511 -21.03 -47.23 40.91
N PRO A 512 -20.29 -46.48 41.77
CA PRO A 512 -19.03 -45.84 41.38
C PRO A 512 -17.82 -46.37 42.17
N THR A 513 -16.61 -46.02 41.74
CA THR A 513 -15.43 -46.09 42.62
C THR A 513 -14.43 -44.99 42.27
N GLN A 514 -14.27 -44.06 43.21
CA GLN A 514 -13.19 -43.07 43.35
C GLN A 514 -11.98 -43.70 44.13
N PRO A 515 -10.88 -42.99 44.48
CA PRO A 515 -9.93 -42.19 43.68
C PRO A 515 -8.43 -42.44 44.10
N GLN A 516 -7.52 -41.55 43.62
CA GLN A 516 -6.20 -41.13 44.20
C GLN A 516 -4.90 -41.90 43.83
N PRO A 517 -3.66 -41.36 44.07
CA PRO A 517 -3.02 -40.14 43.53
C PRO A 517 -1.51 -40.36 43.16
N GLY A 518 -0.78 -39.34 42.68
CA GLY A 518 0.70 -39.42 42.63
C GLY A 518 1.41 -38.20 42.03
N GLN A 519 2.07 -37.41 42.90
CA GLN A 519 2.92 -36.27 42.58
C GLN A 519 4.42 -36.67 42.46
N ASN A 520 5.17 -35.87 41.69
CA ASN A 520 6.55 -35.36 41.94
C ASN A 520 7.76 -36.31 41.90
N PRO A 521 9.02 -35.80 41.75
CA PRO A 521 9.58 -34.48 42.14
C PRO A 521 9.63 -33.39 41.06
#